data_AF-A0A5P1EHS2-F1
#
_entry.id   AF-A0A5P1EHS2-F1
#
_cell.length_a   1.000
_cell.length_b   1.000
_cell.length_c   1.000
_cell.angle_alpha   90.00
_cell.angle_beta   90.00
_cell.angle_gamma   90.00
#
_symmetry.space_group_name_H-M   'P 1'
#
loop_
_entity.id
_entity.type
_entity.pdbx_description
1 polymer ?
#
loop_
_entity_poly.entity_id
_entity_poly.type
_entity_poly.pdbx_seq_one_letter_code
_entity_poly.pdbx_strand_id
1 'polypeptide(L)'
;MVPYVSNVAIPNRRRLYQVWPGRNKFFCGGRLIFGPDVGSLFLSMFLIAGPAITFCVQMSLKILKHAEAEVKHGTNHHILTLWVPAVLVALFLTVMDMVFLLLTSSRDPGIIPRNPQPLECDEAFDVTTPSMEWISGKGAPNLRIPRTKDVTSVTIAFRSLIITVLGLVSVLDYNNGYSSTIATAAAAAAAELSLIKPIKPIYRPTSRFSALRPNFSINASATSTRPKKSAKTEIKETLLAPRFYTTDFDEMEMLFNKEINKNLNQSEFEALLNEFKTDYNQTHFVRNQEFKEAADKMQGPLRQIFVEFLERSCTAEFSGFLLYKELGRRLKKTNPVVAEIFSLMSRDEARHAGFLNKGLSDFNLALDLGFLTKARKYTFFKPKFIFYATYLSEKIGYWRYITIYRHLKANPEFQVYPIFKYFENWCQDENRHGDFFSALLKAQPQFLNDWKAKLWSRFFCLSVYVTMYLNDCQRTAFYEGIGLDTKEFDMHVIIETNRTTARIFPAVLDVENPEFKRKLDRMVEINQKILAIGQTEDIPLVKNLKRVPLIAALVSELLAAYLMPPVESGSVDFAEFEPQIVY
;
A
#
# COMPACT_ATOMS: atom_id res chain seq x y z
N MET A 1 38.57 -21.98 -62.73
CA MET A 1 37.09 -21.98 -62.73
C MET A 1 36.63 -22.36 -61.33
N VAL A 2 36.25 -21.39 -60.51
CA VAL A 2 35.71 -21.58 -59.15
C VAL A 2 34.29 -21.03 -59.18
N PRO A 3 33.25 -21.79 -58.81
CA PRO A 3 31.89 -21.30 -58.89
C PRO A 3 31.57 -20.40 -57.68
N TYR A 4 30.92 -19.28 -58.00
CA TYR A 4 30.40 -18.28 -57.09
C TYR A 4 29.21 -18.87 -56.31
N VAL A 5 29.34 -18.99 -54.98
CA VAL A 5 28.25 -19.43 -54.10
C VAL A 5 27.24 -18.30 -53.94
N SER A 6 26.01 -18.58 -54.31
CA SER A 6 24.85 -17.70 -54.27
C SER A 6 24.41 -17.37 -52.82
N ASN A 7 23.87 -16.16 -52.68
CA ASN A 7 23.36 -15.54 -51.46
C ASN A 7 22.55 -16.47 -50.55
N VAL A 8 23.05 -16.69 -49.32
CA VAL A 8 22.26 -17.23 -48.21
C VAL A 8 21.25 -16.16 -47.77
N ALA A 9 19.97 -16.41 -47.96
CA ALA A 9 18.91 -15.56 -47.43
C ALA A 9 18.95 -15.57 -45.89
N ILE A 10 19.19 -14.40 -45.28
CA ILE A 10 19.14 -14.21 -43.83
C ILE A 10 17.72 -14.55 -43.35
N PRO A 11 17.52 -15.46 -42.38
CA PRO A 11 16.20 -15.78 -41.88
C PRO A 11 15.55 -14.52 -41.28
N ASN A 12 14.28 -14.28 -41.64
CA ASN A 12 13.50 -13.13 -41.19
C ASN A 12 13.50 -13.05 -39.65
N ARG A 13 14.33 -12.18 -39.06
CA ARG A 13 14.39 -11.94 -37.62
C ARG A 13 13.03 -11.40 -37.16
N ARG A 14 12.24 -12.24 -36.50
CA ARG A 14 10.96 -11.83 -35.90
C ARG A 14 11.24 -10.86 -34.75
N ARG A 15 10.54 -9.73 -34.71
CA ARG A 15 10.69 -8.71 -33.65
C ARG A 15 9.99 -9.21 -32.38
N LEU A 16 10.49 -8.83 -31.20
CA LEU A 16 10.02 -9.32 -29.89
C LEU A 16 8.49 -9.21 -29.70
N TYR A 17 7.87 -8.13 -30.20
CA TYR A 17 6.42 -7.94 -30.11
C TYR A 17 5.59 -8.92 -30.96
N GLN A 18 6.16 -9.50 -32.02
CA GLN A 18 5.50 -10.46 -32.91
C GLN A 18 5.45 -11.87 -32.30
N VAL A 19 6.32 -12.13 -31.33
CA VAL A 19 6.44 -13.42 -30.62
C VAL A 19 6.06 -13.27 -29.15
N TRP A 20 5.44 -12.16 -28.76
CA TRP A 20 5.11 -11.84 -27.38
C TRP A 20 4.04 -12.82 -26.83
N PRO A 21 4.32 -13.58 -25.76
CA PRO A 21 3.43 -14.63 -25.25
C PRO A 21 2.23 -14.10 -24.42
N GLY A 22 1.96 -12.80 -24.45
CA GLY A 22 0.88 -12.14 -23.68
C GLY A 22 -0.35 -11.76 -24.52
N ARG A 23 -1.47 -11.44 -23.86
CA ARG A 23 -2.71 -10.95 -24.50
C ARG A 23 -2.69 -9.45 -24.82
N ASN A 24 -1.50 -8.86 -24.89
CA ASN A 24 -1.31 -7.43 -25.15
C ASN A 24 -1.49 -7.13 -26.64
N LYS A 25 -2.03 -5.95 -26.96
CA LYS A 25 -2.18 -5.49 -28.34
C LYS A 25 -1.09 -4.48 -28.66
N PHE A 26 -0.35 -4.74 -29.72
CA PHE A 26 0.78 -3.92 -30.16
C PHE A 26 0.37 -3.08 -31.37
N PHE A 27 0.66 -1.78 -31.32
CA PHE A 27 0.40 -0.84 -32.41
C PHE A 27 1.71 -0.15 -32.85
N CYS A 28 1.68 0.50 -34.01
CA CYS A 28 2.81 1.26 -34.57
C CYS A 28 4.11 0.44 -34.65
N GLY A 29 4.04 -0.82 -35.08
CA GLY A 29 5.21 -1.70 -35.20
C GLY A 29 5.88 -2.07 -33.87
N GLY A 30 5.11 -2.07 -32.77
CA GLY A 30 5.57 -2.42 -31.42
C GLY A 30 5.96 -1.22 -30.55
N ARG A 31 5.79 0.02 -31.03
CA ARG A 31 6.09 1.25 -30.27
C ARG A 31 5.04 1.60 -29.21
N LEU A 32 3.82 1.08 -29.37
CA LEU A 32 2.74 1.24 -28.40
C LEU A 32 2.26 -0.15 -27.96
N ILE A 33 2.14 -0.34 -26.65
CA ILE A 33 1.71 -1.59 -26.03
C ILE A 33 0.48 -1.30 -25.19
N PHE A 34 -0.64 -1.96 -25.48
CA PHE A 34 -1.87 -1.81 -24.71
C PHE A 34 -2.29 -3.15 -24.10
N GLY A 35 -3.06 -3.05 -23.02
CA GLY A 35 -3.68 -4.22 -22.38
C GLY A 35 -4.69 -4.94 -23.28
N PRO A 36 -5.23 -6.08 -22.83
CA PRO A 36 -6.16 -6.89 -23.62
C PRO A 36 -7.45 -6.15 -23.99
N ASP A 37 -7.88 -5.21 -23.15
CA ASP A 37 -9.06 -4.37 -23.35
C ASP A 37 -8.69 -2.96 -23.84
N VAL A 38 -8.08 -2.87 -25.02
CA VAL A 38 -7.86 -1.56 -25.68
C VAL A 38 -9.18 -0.88 -26.10
N GLY A 39 -10.29 -1.62 -26.13
CA GLY A 39 -11.59 -1.11 -26.55
C GLY A 39 -12.15 -0.07 -25.57
N SER A 40 -12.03 -0.32 -24.27
CA SER A 40 -12.45 0.64 -23.23
C SER A 40 -11.68 1.96 -23.29
N LEU A 41 -10.44 1.98 -23.78
CA LEU A 41 -9.68 3.22 -23.97
C LEU A 41 -10.38 4.19 -24.94
N PHE A 42 -10.93 3.68 -26.05
CA PHE A 42 -11.66 4.50 -27.02
C PHE A 42 -12.97 5.04 -26.44
N LEU A 43 -13.65 4.23 -25.63
CA LEU A 43 -14.86 4.66 -24.93
C LEU A 43 -14.53 5.76 -23.90
N SER A 44 -13.45 5.60 -23.12
CA SER A 44 -13.00 6.64 -22.17
C SER A 44 -12.58 7.92 -22.89
N MET A 45 -11.84 7.82 -23.99
CA MET A 45 -11.49 8.97 -24.83
C MET A 45 -12.74 9.71 -25.32
N PHE A 46 -13.76 8.97 -25.77
CA PHE A 46 -15.02 9.57 -26.21
C PHE A 46 -15.80 10.22 -25.08
N LEU A 47 -15.88 9.58 -23.91
CA LEU A 47 -16.58 10.11 -22.73
C LEU A 47 -15.90 11.31 -22.09
N ILE A 48 -14.59 11.49 -22.30
CA ILE A 48 -13.84 12.68 -21.87
C ILE A 48 -13.94 13.78 -22.93
N ALA A 49 -13.61 13.45 -24.19
CA ALA A 49 -13.59 14.44 -25.27
C ALA A 49 -14.98 14.95 -25.66
N GLY A 50 -16.01 14.12 -25.64
CA GLY A 50 -17.37 14.49 -26.06
C GLY A 50 -17.96 15.63 -25.22
N PRO A 51 -18.04 15.52 -23.89
CA PRO A 51 -18.47 16.60 -23.01
C PRO A 51 -17.57 17.83 -23.09
N ALA A 52 -16.25 17.64 -23.15
CA ALA A 52 -15.30 18.75 -23.24
C ALA A 52 -15.45 19.56 -24.53
N ILE A 53 -15.59 18.90 -25.69
CA ILE A 53 -15.84 19.56 -26.97
C ILE A 53 -17.19 20.29 -26.94
N THR A 54 -18.24 19.63 -26.40
CA THR A 54 -19.56 20.24 -26.28
C THR A 54 -19.53 21.49 -25.41
N PHE A 55 -18.81 21.45 -24.28
CA PHE A 55 -18.59 22.60 -23.41
C PHE A 55 -17.84 23.72 -24.15
N CYS A 56 -16.72 23.42 -24.80
CA CYS A 56 -15.96 24.40 -25.57
C CYS A 56 -16.81 25.06 -26.68
N VAL A 57 -17.59 24.28 -27.44
CA VAL A 57 -18.47 24.81 -28.49
C VAL A 57 -19.57 25.69 -27.90
N GLN A 58 -20.26 25.23 -26.87
CA GLN A 58 -21.31 26.03 -26.21
C GLN A 58 -20.74 27.32 -25.63
N MET A 59 -19.51 27.27 -25.10
CA MET A 59 -18.85 28.43 -24.54
C MET A 59 -18.40 29.42 -25.60
N SER A 60 -17.78 28.95 -26.69
CA SER A 60 -17.42 29.79 -27.83
C SER A 60 -18.64 30.45 -28.46
N LEU A 61 -19.77 29.75 -28.57
CA LEU A 61 -21.03 30.33 -29.07
C LEU A 61 -21.60 31.40 -28.12
N LYS A 62 -21.48 31.21 -26.80
CA LYS A 62 -21.85 32.25 -25.83
C LYS A 62 -20.94 33.47 -25.92
N ILE A 63 -19.63 33.28 -26.03
CA ILE A 63 -18.66 34.36 -26.21
C ILE A 63 -18.97 35.16 -27.48
N LEU A 64 -19.27 34.48 -28.60
CA LEU A 64 -19.62 35.13 -29.86
C LEU A 64 -20.92 35.95 -29.75
N LYS A 65 -21.96 35.40 -29.13
CA LYS A 65 -23.23 36.12 -28.89
C LYS A 65 -23.06 37.35 -28.00
N HIS A 66 -22.22 37.25 -26.96
CA HIS A 66 -21.92 38.39 -26.10
C HIS A 66 -21.06 39.44 -26.80
N ALA A 67 -20.11 39.03 -27.66
CA ALA A 67 -19.33 39.94 -28.49
C ALA A 67 -20.20 40.71 -29.51
N GLU A 68 -21.18 40.05 -30.14
CA GLU A 68 -22.15 40.72 -31.03
C GLU A 68 -23.06 41.71 -30.27
N ALA A 69 -23.43 41.38 -29.03
CA ALA A 69 -24.20 42.28 -28.17
C ALA A 69 -23.38 43.49 -27.69
N GLU A 70 -22.08 43.31 -27.45
CA GLU A 70 -21.13 44.37 -27.06
C GLU A 70 -20.99 45.43 -28.16
N VAL A 71 -20.91 45.01 -29.43
CA VAL A 71 -20.89 45.91 -30.60
C VAL A 71 -22.17 46.73 -30.75
N LYS A 72 -23.32 46.19 -30.32
CA LYS A 72 -24.63 46.86 -30.44
C LYS A 72 -24.99 47.78 -29.27
N HIS A 73 -24.56 47.48 -28.05
CA HIS A 73 -25.04 48.16 -26.83
C HIS A 73 -23.94 48.76 -25.93
N GLY A 74 -22.66 48.72 -26.35
CA GLY A 74 -21.58 49.46 -25.68
C GLY A 74 -21.49 49.17 -24.17
N THR A 75 -21.39 47.89 -23.78
CA THR A 75 -21.37 47.50 -22.36
C THR A 75 -20.22 46.55 -22.02
N ASN A 76 -19.44 46.94 -21.01
CA ASN A 76 -18.53 46.20 -20.11
C ASN A 76 -17.62 45.08 -20.68
N HIS A 77 -16.36 45.46 -20.92
CA HIS A 77 -15.22 44.58 -21.24
C HIS A 77 -14.95 43.43 -20.24
N HIS A 78 -15.42 43.52 -18.98
CA HIS A 78 -15.10 42.55 -17.93
C HIS A 78 -15.63 41.13 -18.17
N ILE A 79 -16.69 40.97 -18.97
CA ILE A 79 -17.25 39.65 -19.26
C ILE A 79 -16.40 38.94 -20.32
N LEU A 80 -15.88 39.60 -21.36
CA LEU A 80 -15.03 38.89 -22.33
C LEU A 80 -13.69 38.43 -21.74
N THR A 81 -13.13 39.21 -20.80
CA THR A 81 -11.83 38.94 -20.16
C THR A 81 -11.82 37.67 -19.30
N LEU A 82 -12.98 37.26 -18.74
CA LEU A 82 -13.05 36.09 -17.84
C LEU A 82 -13.30 34.76 -18.57
N TRP A 83 -14.07 34.79 -19.67
CA TRP A 83 -14.54 33.57 -20.33
C TRP A 83 -13.52 33.00 -21.33
N VAL A 84 -12.68 33.85 -21.92
CA VAL A 84 -11.60 33.41 -22.82
C VAL A 84 -10.55 32.57 -22.09
N PRO A 85 -9.99 33.00 -20.93
CA PRO A 85 -9.09 32.16 -20.13
C PRO A 85 -9.74 30.85 -19.68
N ALA A 86 -11.02 30.86 -19.31
CA ALA A 86 -11.73 29.64 -18.89
C ALA A 86 -11.80 28.59 -20.01
N VAL A 87 -12.07 29.00 -21.25
CA VAL A 87 -12.04 28.08 -22.41
C VAL A 87 -10.64 27.57 -22.70
N LEU A 88 -9.61 28.43 -22.57
CA LEU A 88 -8.21 28.03 -22.77
C LEU A 88 -7.76 27.00 -21.72
N VAL A 89 -8.12 27.21 -20.45
CA VAL A 89 -7.84 26.27 -19.35
C VAL A 89 -8.58 24.96 -19.57
N ALA A 90 -9.87 24.99 -19.95
CA ALA A 90 -10.64 23.78 -20.23
C ALA A 90 -10.05 22.98 -21.40
N LEU A 91 -9.60 23.66 -22.47
CA LEU A 91 -8.94 23.02 -23.61
C LEU A 91 -7.59 22.42 -23.20
N PHE A 92 -6.80 23.15 -22.42
CA PHE A 92 -5.52 22.67 -21.89
C PHE A 92 -5.70 21.41 -21.04
N LEU A 93 -6.64 21.42 -20.09
CA LEU A 93 -6.96 20.27 -19.23
C LEU A 93 -7.44 19.08 -20.05
N THR A 94 -8.31 19.29 -21.04
CA THR A 94 -8.79 18.21 -21.91
C THR A 94 -7.66 17.56 -22.70
N VAL A 95 -6.76 18.37 -23.26
CA VAL A 95 -5.57 17.86 -23.97
C VAL A 95 -4.68 17.09 -23.00
N MET A 96 -4.46 17.62 -21.79
CA MET A 96 -3.64 17.00 -20.77
C MET A 96 -4.22 15.65 -20.33
N ASP A 97 -5.53 15.55 -20.12
CA ASP A 97 -6.24 14.31 -19.77
C ASP A 97 -6.15 13.27 -20.88
N MET A 98 -6.33 13.67 -22.14
CA MET A 98 -6.18 12.76 -23.28
C MET A 98 -4.75 12.24 -23.42
N VAL A 99 -3.76 13.13 -23.21
CA VAL A 99 -2.34 12.74 -23.20
C VAL A 99 -2.06 11.79 -22.04
N PHE A 100 -2.50 12.10 -20.82
CA PHE A 100 -2.28 11.22 -19.67
C PHE A 100 -2.98 9.88 -19.82
N LEU A 101 -4.21 9.84 -20.34
CA LEU A 101 -4.94 8.61 -20.63
C LEU A 101 -4.18 7.74 -21.64
N LEU A 102 -3.65 8.36 -22.71
CA LEU A 102 -2.85 7.65 -23.71
C LEU A 102 -1.51 7.17 -23.13
N LEU A 103 -0.81 8.02 -22.38
CA LEU A 103 0.47 7.68 -21.76
C LEU A 103 0.32 6.58 -20.71
N THR A 104 -0.71 6.64 -19.87
CA THR A 104 -0.96 5.63 -18.84
C THR A 104 -1.39 4.29 -19.42
N SER A 105 -2.19 4.29 -20.49
CA SER A 105 -2.62 3.07 -21.18
C SER A 105 -1.53 2.43 -22.05
N SER A 106 -0.60 3.23 -22.59
CA SER A 106 0.48 2.77 -23.49
C SER A 106 1.81 2.46 -22.79
N ARG A 107 2.06 3.00 -21.58
CA ARG A 107 3.32 2.81 -20.83
C ARG A 107 3.25 1.76 -19.73
N ASP A 108 2.06 1.45 -19.21
CA ASP A 108 1.91 0.45 -18.14
C ASP A 108 0.70 -0.45 -18.40
N PRO A 109 0.78 -1.39 -19.37
CA PRO A 109 -0.31 -2.31 -19.67
C PRO A 109 -0.54 -3.38 -18.59
N GLY A 110 0.06 -3.25 -17.40
CA GLY A 110 0.17 -4.36 -16.45
C GLY A 110 1.11 -5.44 -16.97
N ILE A 111 2.26 -5.03 -17.53
CA ILE A 111 3.35 -5.97 -17.82
C ILE A 111 3.94 -6.39 -16.47
N ILE A 112 3.34 -7.41 -15.88
CA ILE A 112 4.04 -8.27 -14.93
C ILE A 112 4.74 -9.30 -15.81
N PRO A 113 6.07 -9.30 -15.93
CA PRO A 113 6.79 -10.40 -16.56
C PRO A 113 6.32 -11.68 -15.88
N ARG A 114 5.64 -12.56 -16.63
CA ARG A 114 5.45 -13.92 -16.12
C ARG A 114 6.84 -14.53 -16.12
N ASN A 115 7.37 -14.77 -14.92
CA ASN A 115 8.64 -15.46 -14.74
C ASN A 115 8.70 -16.66 -15.72
N PRO A 116 9.55 -16.61 -16.76
CA PRO A 116 9.61 -17.64 -17.80
C PRO A 116 10.15 -18.96 -17.23
N GLN A 117 10.78 -18.93 -16.06
CA GLN A 117 11.13 -20.12 -15.29
C GLN A 117 10.10 -20.39 -14.19
N PRO A 118 9.24 -21.41 -14.34
CA PRO A 118 8.58 -22.00 -13.18
C PRO A 118 9.66 -22.63 -12.29
N LEU A 119 9.78 -22.17 -11.05
CA LEU A 119 10.62 -22.84 -10.07
C LEU A 119 9.93 -24.13 -9.62
N GLU A 120 10.50 -25.24 -10.03
CA GLU A 120 10.42 -26.52 -9.32
C GLU A 120 11.01 -26.32 -7.93
N CYS A 121 10.27 -26.74 -6.90
CA CYS A 121 10.77 -26.78 -5.54
C CYS A 121 11.62 -28.04 -5.40
N ASP A 122 12.91 -27.95 -5.66
CA ASP A 122 13.90 -28.92 -5.19
C ASP A 122 15.19 -28.14 -4.92
N GLU A 123 15.27 -27.56 -3.73
CA GLU A 123 16.48 -27.42 -2.89
C GLU A 123 15.99 -26.80 -1.58
N ALA A 124 15.68 -27.67 -0.61
CA ALA A 124 15.43 -27.28 0.75
C ALA A 124 16.65 -26.50 1.26
N PHE A 125 16.48 -25.21 1.54
CA PHE A 125 17.43 -24.52 2.38
C PHE A 125 17.15 -24.95 3.82
N ASP A 126 18.01 -25.84 4.31
CA ASP A 126 17.90 -26.54 5.57
C ASP A 126 18.31 -25.64 6.75
N VAL A 127 17.67 -24.47 6.85
CA VAL A 127 17.76 -23.60 8.03
C VAL A 127 16.37 -23.51 8.65
N THR A 128 15.91 -24.64 9.18
CA THR A 128 14.81 -24.66 10.15
C THR A 128 15.34 -24.12 11.47
N THR A 129 15.14 -22.83 11.74
CA THR A 129 15.31 -22.29 13.09
C THR A 129 14.12 -22.71 13.97
N PRO A 130 14.29 -22.90 15.29
CA PRO A 130 13.20 -23.23 16.22
C PRO A 130 12.01 -22.25 16.15
N SER A 131 12.25 -21.00 15.74
CA SER A 131 11.23 -19.97 15.52
C SER A 131 10.36 -20.21 14.28
N MET A 132 10.77 -21.11 13.37
CA MET A 132 10.03 -21.49 12.16
C MET A 132 9.42 -22.91 12.27
N GLU A 133 9.75 -23.69 13.31
CA GLU A 133 9.26 -25.07 13.47
C GLU A 133 7.73 -25.16 13.54
N TRP A 134 7.06 -24.17 14.14
CA TRP A 134 5.59 -24.13 14.19
C TRP A 134 4.95 -23.87 12.82
N ILE A 135 5.71 -23.34 11.84
CA ILE A 135 5.30 -23.20 10.44
C ILE A 135 5.46 -24.55 9.71
N SER A 136 6.41 -25.38 10.13
CA SER A 136 6.74 -26.67 9.51
C SER A 136 6.07 -27.88 10.18
N GLY A 137 5.60 -27.74 11.43
CA GLY A 137 5.03 -28.81 12.24
C GLY A 137 3.57 -29.12 11.90
N LYS A 138 3.31 -30.38 11.53
CA LYS A 138 1.99 -30.98 11.22
C LYS A 138 1.27 -30.35 10.02
N GLY A 139 1.75 -30.69 8.82
CA GLY A 139 0.93 -30.67 7.61
C GLY A 139 0.72 -29.31 6.95
N ALA A 140 1.62 -28.35 7.14
CA ALA A 140 1.60 -27.11 6.37
C ALA A 140 1.93 -27.42 4.89
N PRO A 141 0.98 -27.21 3.94
CA PRO A 141 1.31 -27.30 2.53
C PRO A 141 2.30 -26.18 2.21
N ASN A 142 3.41 -26.50 1.54
CA ASN A 142 4.37 -25.54 0.97
C ASN A 142 3.72 -24.17 0.73
N LEU A 143 4.08 -23.17 1.56
CA LEU A 143 3.50 -21.82 1.54
C LEU A 143 3.69 -21.23 0.13
N ARG A 144 2.63 -21.32 -0.69
CA ARG A 144 2.61 -20.80 -2.06
C ARG A 144 1.93 -19.45 -2.02
N ILE A 145 2.70 -18.38 -2.26
CA ILE A 145 2.14 -17.07 -2.60
C ILE A 145 1.28 -17.27 -3.88
N PRO A 146 -0.01 -16.87 -3.87
CA PRO A 146 -0.87 -16.98 -5.04
C PRO A 146 -0.27 -16.26 -6.26
N ARG A 147 -0.21 -16.94 -7.40
CA ARG A 147 0.29 -16.36 -8.66
C ARG A 147 -0.64 -15.24 -9.13
N THR A 148 -0.17 -13.99 -9.08
CA THR A 148 -0.49 -12.76 -9.87
C THR A 148 -1.92 -12.46 -10.32
N LYS A 149 -2.93 -13.27 -10.00
CA LYS A 149 -4.33 -13.06 -10.38
C LYS A 149 -5.08 -12.15 -9.41
N ASP A 150 -4.63 -12.05 -8.16
CA ASP A 150 -5.30 -11.31 -7.09
C ASP A 150 -4.41 -10.21 -6.49
N VAL A 151 -3.74 -9.44 -7.36
CA VAL A 151 -2.84 -8.37 -6.95
C VAL A 151 -3.46 -7.01 -7.27
N THR A 152 -3.70 -6.18 -6.25
CA THR A 152 -4.15 -4.80 -6.45
C THR A 152 -2.92 -3.90 -6.59
N SER A 153 -2.72 -3.28 -7.75
CA SER A 153 -1.62 -2.33 -7.96
C SER A 153 -1.89 -1.03 -7.22
N VAL A 154 -0.94 -0.59 -6.39
CA VAL A 154 -1.00 0.67 -5.64
C VAL A 154 -1.12 1.88 -6.58
N THR A 155 -0.52 1.81 -7.77
CA THR A 155 -0.72 2.79 -8.84
C THR A 155 -2.19 2.96 -9.21
N ILE A 156 -3.01 1.90 -9.19
CA ILE A 156 -4.45 1.98 -9.48
C ILE A 156 -5.21 2.59 -8.30
N ALA A 157 -4.84 2.27 -7.06
CA ALA A 157 -5.44 2.88 -5.86
C ALA A 157 -5.11 4.38 -5.73
N PHE A 158 -3.85 4.78 -5.98
CA PHE A 158 -3.45 6.19 -6.03
C PHE A 158 -3.98 6.91 -7.27
N ARG A 159 -4.11 6.23 -8.43
CA ARG A 159 -4.82 6.78 -9.60
C ARG A 159 -6.29 7.03 -9.27
N SER A 160 -6.99 6.12 -8.60
CA SER A 160 -8.37 6.37 -8.15
C SER A 160 -8.44 7.54 -7.17
N LEU A 161 -7.48 7.69 -6.25
CA LEU A 161 -7.43 8.83 -5.33
C LEU A 161 -7.16 10.14 -6.09
N ILE A 162 -6.14 10.19 -6.95
CA ILE A 162 -5.74 11.38 -7.72
C ILE A 162 -6.78 11.76 -8.78
N ILE A 163 -7.40 10.80 -9.48
CA ILE A 163 -8.45 11.06 -10.48
C ILE A 163 -9.75 11.51 -9.80
N THR A 164 -10.09 10.95 -8.64
CA THR A 164 -11.23 11.44 -7.84
C THR A 164 -10.95 12.84 -7.30
N VAL A 165 -9.70 13.12 -6.92
CA VAL A 165 -9.24 14.42 -6.40
C VAL A 165 -9.17 15.49 -7.50
N LEU A 166 -8.66 15.18 -8.69
CA LEU A 166 -8.56 16.12 -9.81
C LEU A 166 -9.88 16.29 -10.56
N GLY A 167 -10.68 15.23 -10.70
CA GLY A 167 -12.01 15.31 -11.33
C GLY A 167 -13.03 16.13 -10.53
N LEU A 168 -12.80 16.33 -9.23
CA LEU A 168 -13.66 17.15 -8.36
C LEU A 168 -13.29 18.63 -8.33
N VAL A 169 -12.05 18.99 -8.69
CA VAL A 169 -11.64 20.41 -8.79
C VAL A 169 -12.39 21.11 -9.92
N SER A 170 -12.79 20.38 -10.98
CA SER A 170 -13.56 20.92 -12.11
C SER A 170 -15.05 21.18 -11.80
N VAL A 171 -15.55 20.74 -10.64
CA VAL A 171 -16.97 20.89 -10.24
C VAL A 171 -17.19 22.09 -9.31
N LEU A 172 -16.12 22.68 -8.75
CA LEU A 172 -16.23 23.73 -7.73
C LEU A 172 -16.48 25.16 -8.25
N ASP A 173 -16.69 25.36 -9.55
CA ASP A 173 -17.15 26.64 -10.12
C ASP A 173 -18.66 26.69 -10.47
N TYR A 174 -19.46 25.79 -9.89
CA TYR A 174 -20.90 25.68 -10.18
C TYR A 174 -21.83 26.34 -9.13
N ASN A 175 -21.42 27.47 -8.55
CA ASN A 175 -22.32 28.33 -7.78
C ASN A 175 -22.70 29.57 -8.59
N ASN A 176 -23.44 29.38 -9.68
CA ASN A 176 -24.43 30.33 -10.19
C ASN A 176 -25.34 29.61 -11.20
N GLY A 177 -26.63 29.54 -10.89
CA GLY A 177 -27.57 28.58 -11.44
C GLY A 177 -27.76 28.61 -12.97
N TYR A 178 -28.07 27.45 -13.55
CA TYR A 178 -29.18 27.19 -14.49
C TYR A 178 -29.08 25.75 -15.07
N SER A 179 -30.14 24.97 -14.78
CA SER A 179 -30.76 23.86 -15.55
C SER A 179 -30.00 22.56 -15.97
N SER A 180 -30.29 21.50 -15.21
CA SER A 180 -30.89 20.18 -15.57
C SER A 180 -30.35 19.20 -16.63
N THR A 181 -29.28 19.45 -17.41
CA THR A 181 -28.85 18.46 -18.43
C THR A 181 -27.59 17.63 -18.08
N ILE A 182 -26.85 17.99 -17.03
CA ILE A 182 -25.58 17.32 -16.62
C ILE A 182 -25.81 16.23 -15.56
N ALA A 183 -26.90 16.32 -14.79
CA ALA A 183 -27.26 15.33 -13.77
C ALA A 183 -27.52 13.93 -14.37
N THR A 184 -27.94 13.86 -15.63
CA THR A 184 -28.23 12.61 -16.35
C THR A 184 -26.97 11.85 -16.78
N ALA A 185 -25.86 12.55 -17.04
CA ALA A 185 -24.58 11.94 -17.44
C ALA A 185 -23.78 11.42 -16.23
N ALA A 186 -23.80 12.13 -15.10
CA ALA A 186 -23.21 11.66 -13.85
C ALA A 186 -23.96 10.44 -13.27
N ALA A 187 -25.28 10.38 -13.45
CA ALA A 187 -26.08 9.21 -13.09
C ALA A 187 -25.81 8.00 -13.99
N ALA A 188 -25.52 8.20 -15.28
CA ALA A 188 -25.18 7.11 -16.21
C ALA A 188 -23.81 6.49 -15.92
N ALA A 189 -22.80 7.30 -15.55
CA ALA A 189 -21.48 6.82 -15.14
C ALA A 189 -21.53 6.05 -13.79
N ALA A 190 -22.41 6.47 -12.87
CA ALA A 190 -22.65 5.76 -11.61
C ALA A 190 -23.42 4.44 -11.82
N ALA A 191 -24.26 4.33 -12.85
CA ALA A 191 -25.01 3.12 -13.19
C ALA A 191 -24.11 2.01 -13.79
N GLU A 192 -23.10 2.34 -14.60
CA GLU A 192 -22.17 1.32 -15.13
C GLU A 192 -21.26 0.70 -14.06
N LEU A 193 -20.89 1.45 -13.00
CA LEU A 193 -20.12 0.91 -11.89
C LEU A 193 -20.89 -0.15 -11.07
N SER A 194 -22.23 -0.20 -11.23
CA SER A 194 -23.10 -1.18 -10.58
C SER A 194 -23.37 -2.46 -11.40
N LEU A 195 -22.88 -2.54 -12.65
CA LEU A 195 -23.18 -3.65 -13.58
C LEU A 195 -22.02 -4.61 -13.84
N ILE A 196 -20.87 -4.45 -13.18
CA ILE A 196 -19.79 -5.45 -13.24
C ILE A 196 -20.15 -6.65 -12.35
N LYS A 197 -21.01 -7.53 -12.85
CA LYS A 197 -21.20 -8.86 -12.27
C LYS A 197 -19.96 -9.73 -12.54
N PRO A 198 -19.49 -10.55 -11.58
CA PRO A 198 -18.44 -11.51 -11.87
C PRO A 198 -18.95 -12.53 -12.90
N ILE A 199 -18.25 -12.61 -14.03
CA ILE A 199 -18.47 -13.61 -15.08
C ILE A 199 -18.21 -14.99 -14.46
N LYS A 200 -19.27 -15.77 -14.21
CA LYS A 200 -19.15 -17.19 -13.89
C LYS A 200 -18.69 -17.92 -15.16
N PRO A 201 -17.59 -18.70 -15.15
CA PRO A 201 -17.27 -19.54 -16.30
C PRO A 201 -18.32 -20.64 -16.44
N ILE A 202 -18.99 -20.65 -17.59
CA ILE A 202 -19.84 -21.72 -18.06
C ILE A 202 -18.94 -22.95 -18.31
N TYR A 203 -19.06 -23.97 -17.47
CA TYR A 203 -18.43 -25.26 -17.71
C TYR A 203 -19.41 -26.13 -18.51
N ARG A 204 -19.07 -26.46 -19.77
CA ARG A 204 -19.70 -27.56 -20.52
C ARG A 204 -19.13 -28.88 -19.98
N PRO A 205 -19.94 -29.83 -19.47
CA PRO A 205 -19.41 -31.12 -19.06
C PRO A 205 -19.16 -31.97 -20.30
N THR A 206 -17.89 -32.28 -20.58
CA THR A 206 -17.53 -33.43 -21.40
C THR A 206 -17.53 -34.67 -20.52
N SER A 207 -18.34 -35.64 -20.92
CA SER A 207 -18.50 -36.94 -20.26
C SER A 207 -17.18 -37.70 -20.19
N ARG A 208 -16.77 -38.11 -18.99
CA ARG A 208 -15.96 -39.32 -18.80
C ARG A 208 -16.54 -40.15 -17.66
N PHE A 209 -16.92 -41.36 -18.03
CA PHE A 209 -17.27 -42.48 -17.18
C PHE A 209 -16.16 -42.81 -16.18
N SER A 210 -16.53 -43.08 -14.93
CA SER A 210 -15.82 -44.03 -14.07
C SER A 210 -16.63 -44.37 -12.81
N ALA A 211 -17.20 -45.58 -12.85
CA ALA A 211 -17.39 -46.56 -11.77
C ALA A 211 -18.07 -46.15 -10.44
N LEU A 212 -19.28 -46.69 -10.28
CA LEU A 212 -19.99 -46.88 -9.02
C LEU A 212 -19.20 -47.74 -8.02
N ARG A 213 -19.24 -47.34 -6.73
CA ARG A 213 -19.33 -48.29 -5.61
C ARG A 213 -20.36 -47.76 -4.59
N PRO A 214 -21.30 -48.61 -4.11
CA PRO A 214 -22.35 -48.20 -3.20
C PRO A 214 -21.85 -48.28 -1.75
N ASN A 215 -22.14 -47.26 -0.93
CA ASN A 215 -22.09 -47.40 0.52
C ASN A 215 -23.49 -47.20 1.09
N PHE A 216 -23.92 -48.25 1.78
CA PHE A 216 -25.14 -48.42 2.55
C PHE A 216 -25.44 -47.22 3.46
N SER A 217 -26.69 -46.79 3.44
CA SER A 217 -27.30 -45.93 4.46
C SER A 217 -27.71 -46.79 5.67
N ILE A 218 -27.27 -46.38 6.86
CA ILE A 218 -27.93 -46.76 8.12
C ILE A 218 -28.31 -45.45 8.82
N ASN A 219 -29.60 -45.24 8.95
CA ASN A 219 -30.20 -44.22 9.80
C ASN A 219 -30.02 -44.63 11.26
N ALA A 220 -29.37 -43.78 12.06
CA ALA A 220 -29.52 -43.79 13.51
C ALA A 220 -29.57 -42.34 14.00
N SER A 221 -30.76 -41.94 14.43
CA SER A 221 -31.04 -40.70 15.14
C SER A 221 -30.37 -40.71 16.51
N ALA A 222 -29.46 -39.76 16.74
CA ALA A 222 -29.08 -39.36 18.09
C ALA A 222 -28.89 -37.84 18.13
N THR A 223 -29.79 -37.20 18.85
CA THR A 223 -29.84 -35.78 19.18
C THR A 223 -28.56 -35.33 19.89
N SER A 224 -27.76 -34.53 19.19
CA SER A 224 -26.63 -33.78 19.73
C SER A 224 -26.76 -32.34 19.26
N THR A 225 -27.27 -31.47 20.14
CA THR A 225 -27.30 -30.03 19.94
C THR A 225 -25.87 -29.49 19.92
N ARG A 226 -25.25 -29.44 18.73
CA ARG A 226 -24.04 -28.65 18.49
C ARG A 226 -24.39 -27.16 18.63
N PRO A 227 -23.58 -26.36 19.32
CA PRO A 227 -23.76 -24.91 19.31
C PRO A 227 -23.57 -24.42 17.87
N LYS A 228 -24.48 -23.56 17.41
CA LYS A 228 -24.42 -22.91 16.10
C LYS A 228 -23.04 -22.26 15.95
N LYS A 229 -22.29 -22.68 14.93
CA LYS A 229 -21.10 -21.97 14.44
C LYS A 229 -21.46 -20.50 14.32
N SER A 230 -20.77 -19.63 15.06
CA SER A 230 -20.82 -18.19 14.83
C SER A 230 -20.58 -17.95 13.34
N ALA A 231 -21.51 -17.24 12.71
CA ALA A 231 -21.33 -16.78 11.35
C ALA A 231 -20.02 -15.99 11.32
N LYS A 232 -19.06 -16.42 10.48
CA LYS A 232 -17.81 -15.69 10.27
C LYS A 232 -18.20 -14.30 9.76
N THR A 233 -18.03 -13.29 10.60
CA THR A 233 -18.11 -11.89 10.21
C THR A 233 -17.05 -11.67 9.13
N GLU A 234 -17.50 -11.36 7.92
CA GLU A 234 -16.62 -10.99 6.82
C GLU A 234 -15.81 -9.77 7.24
N ILE A 235 -14.48 -9.90 7.27
CA ILE A 235 -13.58 -8.82 7.72
C ILE A 235 -13.76 -7.66 6.75
N LYS A 236 -14.37 -6.56 7.20
CA LYS A 236 -14.49 -5.33 6.39
C LYS A 236 -13.09 -4.79 6.13
N GLU A 237 -12.59 -4.98 4.91
CA GLU A 237 -11.30 -4.43 4.48
C GLU A 237 -11.44 -2.91 4.32
N THR A 238 -11.00 -2.18 5.34
CA THR A 238 -10.82 -0.72 5.25
C THR A 238 -9.45 -0.40 4.64
N LEU A 239 -9.23 0.84 4.21
CA LEU A 239 -7.91 1.30 3.76
C LEU A 239 -6.83 1.11 4.85
N LEU A 240 -7.24 1.12 6.11
CA LEU A 240 -6.40 1.06 7.31
C LEU A 240 -6.19 -0.36 7.86
N ALA A 241 -6.71 -1.39 7.19
CA ALA A 241 -6.52 -2.78 7.59
C ALA A 241 -5.14 -3.29 7.12
N PRO A 242 -4.44 -4.13 7.90
CA PRO A 242 -3.18 -4.75 7.47
C PRO A 242 -3.36 -5.53 6.17
N ARG A 243 -2.43 -5.35 5.22
CA ARG A 243 -2.45 -5.99 3.90
C ARG A 243 -1.22 -6.84 3.70
N PHE A 244 -1.33 -7.83 2.82
CA PHE A 244 -0.17 -8.59 2.36
C PHE A 244 0.47 -7.90 1.17
N TYR A 245 1.79 -7.89 1.12
CA TYR A 245 2.55 -7.14 0.12
C TYR A 245 3.37 -8.05 -0.79
N THR A 246 3.57 -7.60 -2.02
CA THR A 246 4.47 -8.22 -3.01
C THR A 246 5.15 -7.12 -3.82
N THR A 247 6.26 -7.47 -4.46
CA THR A 247 7.07 -6.52 -5.23
C THR A 247 7.44 -7.04 -6.62
N ASP A 248 8.11 -6.17 -7.37
CA ASP A 248 8.83 -6.50 -8.58
C ASP A 248 10.17 -7.15 -8.19
N PHE A 249 10.19 -8.49 -8.15
CA PHE A 249 11.38 -9.24 -7.74
C PHE A 249 12.52 -9.15 -8.75
N ASP A 250 12.21 -9.03 -10.04
CA ASP A 250 13.21 -8.87 -11.10
C ASP A 250 13.91 -7.51 -10.95
N GLU A 251 13.14 -6.45 -10.65
CA GLU A 251 13.70 -5.13 -10.33
C GLU A 251 14.52 -5.16 -9.03
N MET A 252 14.07 -5.85 -7.98
CA MET A 252 14.89 -6.06 -6.77
C MET A 252 16.21 -6.77 -7.08
N GLU A 253 16.19 -7.84 -7.88
CA GLU A 253 17.40 -8.54 -8.30
C GLU A 253 18.37 -7.60 -9.04
N MET A 254 17.87 -6.77 -9.97
CA MET A 254 18.71 -5.78 -10.65
C MET A 254 19.33 -4.76 -9.68
N LEU A 255 18.56 -4.26 -8.70
CA LEU A 255 19.03 -3.27 -7.72
C LEU A 255 20.16 -3.80 -6.81
N PHE A 256 20.16 -5.11 -6.55
CA PHE A 256 21.16 -5.78 -5.70
C PHE A 256 22.23 -6.54 -6.46
N ASN A 257 22.18 -6.56 -7.79
CA ASN A 257 23.19 -7.20 -8.59
C ASN A 257 24.51 -6.43 -8.49
N LYS A 258 25.57 -7.11 -8.04
CA LYS A 258 26.90 -6.53 -7.80
C LYS A 258 27.59 -6.02 -9.08
N GLU A 259 27.25 -6.60 -10.23
CA GLU A 259 27.81 -6.19 -11.52
C GLU A 259 27.09 -4.96 -12.09
N ILE A 260 25.79 -4.82 -11.80
CA ILE A 260 24.95 -3.72 -12.30
C ILE A 260 25.04 -2.50 -11.38
N ASN A 261 24.92 -2.71 -10.05
CA ASN A 261 24.94 -1.64 -9.07
C ASN A 261 26.28 -1.56 -8.34
N LYS A 262 27.12 -0.60 -8.77
CA LYS A 262 28.44 -0.36 -8.17
C LYS A 262 28.40 0.42 -6.85
N ASN A 263 27.25 0.94 -6.44
CA ASN A 263 27.08 1.70 -5.19
C ASN A 263 26.78 0.80 -3.99
N LEU A 264 26.77 -0.53 -4.16
CA LEU A 264 26.57 -1.46 -3.06
C LEU A 264 27.79 -1.44 -2.13
N ASN A 265 27.62 -0.83 -0.95
CA ASN A 265 28.63 -0.84 0.09
C ASN A 265 28.68 -2.21 0.78
N GLN A 266 29.45 -3.12 0.21
CA GLN A 266 29.45 -4.53 0.63
C GLN A 266 29.94 -4.72 2.08
N SER A 267 30.88 -3.89 2.55
CA SER A 267 31.38 -3.96 3.93
C SER A 267 30.31 -3.55 4.95
N GLU A 268 29.48 -2.55 4.63
CA GLU A 268 28.33 -2.17 5.46
C GLU A 268 27.30 -3.31 5.54
N PHE A 269 26.98 -3.95 4.41
CA PHE A 269 26.10 -5.13 4.42
C PHE A 269 26.69 -6.32 5.17
N GLU A 270 28.00 -6.55 5.10
CA GLU A 270 28.66 -7.61 5.88
C GLU A 270 28.64 -7.33 7.38
N ALA A 271 28.85 -6.06 7.78
CA ALA A 271 28.72 -5.65 9.18
C ALA A 271 27.29 -5.85 9.71
N LEU A 272 26.30 -5.44 8.93
CA LEU A 272 24.88 -5.66 9.26
C LEU A 272 24.55 -7.16 9.32
N LEU A 273 25.05 -7.96 8.38
CA LEU A 273 24.85 -9.41 8.42
C LEU A 273 25.40 -10.03 9.71
N ASN A 274 26.59 -9.61 10.15
CA ASN A 274 27.15 -10.07 11.43
C ASN A 274 26.27 -9.66 12.62
N GLU A 275 25.73 -8.44 12.61
CA GLU A 275 24.80 -7.97 13.65
C GLU A 275 23.52 -8.83 13.71
N PHE A 276 22.93 -9.16 12.55
CA PHE A 276 21.76 -10.05 12.48
C PHE A 276 22.06 -11.50 12.90
N LYS A 277 23.28 -12.00 12.62
CA LYS A 277 23.74 -13.34 13.01
C LYS A 277 23.90 -13.51 14.51
N THR A 278 24.26 -12.44 15.23
CA THR A 278 24.43 -12.48 16.68
C THR A 278 23.14 -12.85 17.41
N ASP A 279 21.98 -12.49 16.87
CA ASP A 279 20.65 -12.89 17.38
C ASP A 279 20.49 -12.71 18.90
N TYR A 280 20.65 -11.47 19.37
CA TYR A 280 20.54 -11.12 20.80
C TYR A 280 19.20 -11.55 21.43
N ASN A 281 18.17 -11.76 20.62
CA ASN A 281 16.82 -12.08 21.04
C ASN A 281 16.45 -13.57 20.94
N GLN A 282 17.42 -14.45 20.63
CA GLN A 282 17.20 -15.89 20.44
C GLN A 282 16.42 -16.53 21.60
N THR A 283 16.73 -16.16 22.84
CA THR A 283 16.13 -16.74 24.07
C THR A 283 15.15 -15.79 24.76
N HIS A 284 14.91 -14.59 24.20
CA HIS A 284 14.12 -13.58 24.89
C HIS A 284 12.61 -13.88 24.88
N PHE A 285 12.10 -14.45 23.79
CA PHE A 285 10.66 -14.65 23.56
C PHE A 285 10.09 -15.91 24.22
N VAL A 286 10.42 -16.09 25.51
CA VAL A 286 9.94 -17.20 26.34
C VAL A 286 8.79 -16.70 27.21
N ARG A 287 7.66 -17.40 27.16
CA ARG A 287 6.43 -17.06 27.90
C ARG A 287 6.44 -17.72 29.27
N ASN A 288 5.78 -17.08 30.23
CA ASN A 288 5.57 -17.59 31.58
C ASN A 288 4.06 -17.70 31.91
N GLN A 289 3.73 -18.16 33.12
CA GLN A 289 2.35 -18.35 33.56
C GLN A 289 1.56 -17.03 33.67
N GLU A 290 2.24 -15.88 33.85
CA GLU A 290 1.61 -14.56 33.99
C GLU A 290 0.75 -14.19 32.77
N PHE A 291 1.12 -14.68 31.58
CA PHE A 291 0.39 -14.43 30.34
C PHE A 291 -1.05 -14.93 30.42
N LYS A 292 -1.22 -16.19 30.84
CA LYS A 292 -2.54 -16.82 30.91
C LYS A 292 -3.38 -16.19 32.02
N GLU A 293 -2.77 -15.93 33.18
CA GLU A 293 -3.44 -15.27 34.31
C GLU A 293 -3.93 -13.86 33.95
N ALA A 294 -3.12 -13.08 33.23
CA ALA A 294 -3.53 -11.75 32.77
C ALA A 294 -4.69 -11.81 31.76
N ALA A 295 -4.65 -12.74 30.81
CA ALA A 295 -5.74 -12.93 29.84
C ALA A 295 -7.06 -13.37 30.49
N ASP A 296 -7.00 -14.18 31.54
CA ASP A 296 -8.19 -14.65 32.26
C ASP A 296 -8.82 -13.55 33.12
N LYS A 297 -8.02 -12.60 33.62
CA LYS A 297 -8.48 -11.40 34.34
C LYS A 297 -9.10 -10.35 33.41
N MET A 298 -8.72 -10.33 32.13
CA MET A 298 -9.18 -9.33 31.17
C MET A 298 -10.60 -9.63 30.65
N GLN A 299 -11.54 -8.73 30.95
CA GLN A 299 -12.97 -8.87 30.61
C GLN A 299 -13.51 -7.62 29.89
N GLY A 300 -14.73 -7.74 29.35
CA GLY A 300 -15.47 -6.61 28.78
C GLY A 300 -14.84 -5.97 27.53
N PRO A 301 -15.06 -4.67 27.29
CA PRO A 301 -14.55 -3.96 26.12
C PRO A 301 -13.03 -4.01 25.97
N LEU A 302 -12.29 -3.95 27.08
CA LEU A 302 -10.82 -4.02 27.08
C LEU A 302 -10.32 -5.33 26.47
N ARG A 303 -10.96 -6.46 26.79
CA ARG A 303 -10.64 -7.77 26.19
C ARG A 303 -10.77 -7.74 24.67
N GLN A 304 -11.86 -7.18 24.16
CA GLN A 304 -12.11 -7.11 22.71
C GLN A 304 -11.06 -6.23 22.01
N ILE A 305 -10.77 -5.06 22.57
CA ILE A 305 -9.78 -4.12 22.05
C ILE A 305 -8.38 -4.76 22.02
N PHE A 306 -8.01 -5.47 23.09
CA PHE A 306 -6.71 -6.12 23.19
C PHE A 306 -6.56 -7.30 22.24
N VAL A 307 -7.62 -8.10 22.07
CA VAL A 307 -7.66 -9.17 21.05
C VAL A 307 -7.53 -8.59 19.65
N GLU A 308 -8.22 -7.49 19.33
CA GLU A 308 -8.07 -6.81 18.03
C GLU A 308 -6.63 -6.32 17.81
N PHE A 309 -6.00 -5.75 18.85
CA PHE A 309 -4.60 -5.36 18.81
C PHE A 309 -3.69 -6.55 18.46
N LEU A 310 -3.81 -7.67 19.18
CA LEU A 310 -3.01 -8.87 18.91
C LEU A 310 -3.23 -9.43 17.51
N GLU A 311 -4.48 -9.51 17.04
CA GLU A 311 -4.81 -10.02 15.70
C GLU A 311 -4.18 -9.16 14.60
N ARG A 312 -4.28 -7.84 14.73
CA ARG A 312 -3.77 -6.90 13.73
C ARG A 312 -2.24 -6.89 13.71
N SER A 313 -1.61 -6.81 14.87
CA SER A 313 -0.16 -6.86 14.98
C SER A 313 0.36 -8.17 14.42
N CYS A 314 -0.23 -9.32 14.80
CA CYS A 314 0.18 -10.63 14.28
C CYS A 314 0.09 -10.70 12.74
N THR A 315 -0.98 -10.14 12.16
CA THR A 315 -1.17 -10.09 10.71
C THR A 315 -0.14 -9.18 10.02
N ALA A 316 0.25 -8.08 10.66
CA ALA A 316 1.25 -7.15 10.13
C ALA A 316 2.65 -7.78 10.10
N GLU A 317 3.13 -8.34 11.22
CA GLU A 317 4.45 -9.00 11.28
C GLU A 317 4.50 -10.21 10.32
N PHE A 318 3.41 -10.98 10.26
CA PHE A 318 3.33 -12.11 9.34
C PHE A 318 3.36 -11.67 7.87
N SER A 319 2.86 -10.48 7.55
CA SER A 319 2.96 -9.92 6.20
C SER A 319 4.42 -9.59 5.83
N GLY A 320 5.15 -8.94 6.75
CA GLY A 320 6.58 -8.63 6.57
C GLY A 320 7.40 -9.90 6.34
N PHE A 321 7.21 -10.90 7.20
CA PHE A 321 7.81 -12.24 7.07
C PHE A 321 7.70 -12.82 5.65
N LEU A 322 6.50 -12.81 5.06
CA LEU A 322 6.28 -13.41 3.73
C LEU A 322 7.08 -12.69 2.63
N LEU A 323 7.12 -11.35 2.68
CA LEU A 323 7.86 -10.55 1.72
C LEU A 323 9.37 -10.79 1.85
N TYR A 324 9.89 -10.73 3.08
CA TYR A 324 11.33 -10.88 3.35
C TYR A 324 11.83 -12.28 3.03
N LYS A 325 11.05 -13.32 3.37
CA LYS A 325 11.37 -14.70 3.03
C LYS A 325 11.49 -14.91 1.52
N GLU A 326 10.59 -14.33 0.73
CA GLU A 326 10.67 -14.44 -0.73
C GLU A 326 11.85 -13.63 -1.29
N LEU A 327 12.15 -12.44 -0.75
CA LEU A 327 13.34 -11.67 -1.14
C LEU A 327 14.65 -12.41 -0.84
N GLY A 328 14.79 -12.98 0.36
CA GLY A 328 15.95 -13.79 0.74
C GLY A 328 16.15 -14.97 -0.21
N ARG A 329 15.07 -15.63 -0.61
CA ARG A 329 15.11 -16.75 -1.55
C ARG A 329 15.54 -16.32 -2.96
N ARG A 330 15.01 -15.20 -3.46
CA ARG A 330 15.26 -14.69 -4.82
C ARG A 330 16.69 -14.16 -4.98
N LEU A 331 17.16 -13.40 -4.00
CA LEU A 331 18.44 -12.71 -4.08
C LEU A 331 19.64 -13.64 -3.86
N LYS A 332 19.44 -14.90 -3.44
CA LYS A 332 20.52 -15.82 -3.06
C LYS A 332 21.63 -15.97 -4.12
N LYS A 333 21.27 -15.98 -5.40
CA LYS A 333 22.26 -16.08 -6.51
C LYS A 333 22.87 -14.73 -6.88
N THR A 334 22.14 -13.64 -6.65
CA THR A 334 22.48 -12.30 -7.10
C THR A 334 23.33 -11.54 -6.07
N ASN A 335 22.95 -11.61 -4.81
CA ASN A 335 23.69 -11.06 -3.68
C ASN A 335 23.46 -11.92 -2.42
N PRO A 336 24.33 -12.93 -2.18
CA PRO A 336 24.17 -13.85 -1.06
C PRO A 336 24.11 -13.17 0.32
N VAL A 337 24.84 -12.08 0.52
CA VAL A 337 24.88 -11.36 1.80
C VAL A 337 23.54 -10.69 2.08
N VAL A 338 23.02 -9.91 1.12
CA VAL A 338 21.70 -9.26 1.25
C VAL A 338 20.59 -10.31 1.37
N ALA A 339 20.69 -11.42 0.64
CA ALA A 339 19.75 -12.53 0.73
C ALA A 339 19.73 -13.18 2.13
N GLU A 340 20.89 -13.34 2.75
CA GLU A 340 21.02 -13.87 4.10
C GLU A 340 20.43 -12.90 5.14
N ILE A 341 20.68 -11.59 5.01
CA ILE A 341 20.06 -10.57 5.88
C ILE A 341 18.53 -10.63 5.78
N PHE A 342 17.95 -10.65 4.57
CA PHE A 342 16.49 -10.80 4.42
C PHE A 342 15.96 -12.10 5.03
N SER A 343 16.74 -13.18 4.99
CA SER A 343 16.36 -14.46 5.61
C SER A 343 16.36 -14.35 7.13
N LEU A 344 17.35 -13.68 7.73
CA LEU A 344 17.42 -13.44 9.18
C LEU A 344 16.35 -12.45 9.65
N MET A 345 16.09 -11.38 8.90
CA MET A 345 14.96 -10.48 9.17
C MET A 345 13.63 -11.25 9.11
N SER A 346 13.45 -12.16 8.13
CA SER A 346 12.26 -13.02 8.10
C SER A 346 12.16 -13.96 9.31
N ARG A 347 13.28 -14.40 9.90
CA ARG A 347 13.29 -15.17 11.16
C ARG A 347 12.73 -14.33 12.30
N ASP A 348 13.13 -13.06 12.38
CA ASP A 348 12.72 -12.14 13.44
C ASP A 348 11.21 -11.82 13.32
N GLU A 349 10.73 -11.49 12.12
CA GLU A 349 9.28 -11.30 11.85
C GLU A 349 8.44 -12.55 12.15
N ALA A 350 8.94 -13.75 11.81
CA ALA A 350 8.26 -15.00 12.12
C ALA A 350 8.18 -15.24 13.64
N ARG A 351 9.22 -14.85 14.38
CA ARG A 351 9.27 -14.92 15.84
C ARG A 351 8.23 -13.99 16.46
N HIS A 352 8.18 -12.76 15.98
CA HIS A 352 7.23 -11.72 16.37
C HIS A 352 5.77 -12.16 16.13
N ALA A 353 5.44 -12.55 14.89
CA ALA A 353 4.12 -13.05 14.53
C ALA A 353 3.73 -14.29 15.35
N GLY A 354 4.67 -15.22 15.54
CA GLY A 354 4.46 -16.43 16.34
C GLY A 354 4.21 -16.12 17.81
N PHE A 355 4.92 -15.13 18.39
CA PHE A 355 4.74 -14.70 19.77
C PHE A 355 3.35 -14.06 19.98
N LEU A 356 2.90 -13.22 19.05
CA LEU A 356 1.56 -12.61 19.07
C LEU A 356 0.45 -13.67 18.91
N ASN A 357 0.61 -14.63 18.00
CA ASN A 357 -0.37 -15.70 17.80
C ASN A 357 -0.48 -16.62 19.03
N LYS A 358 0.65 -16.86 19.70
CA LYS A 358 0.69 -17.53 21.00
C LYS A 358 -0.06 -16.72 22.08
N GLY A 359 0.05 -15.39 22.06
CA GLY A 359 -0.73 -14.51 22.93
C GLY A 359 -2.25 -14.63 22.71
N LEU A 360 -2.70 -14.67 21.45
CA LEU A 360 -4.11 -14.92 21.12
C LEU A 360 -4.63 -16.23 21.71
N SER A 361 -3.77 -17.25 21.82
CA SER A 361 -4.14 -18.56 22.38
C SER A 361 -4.56 -18.47 23.85
N ASP A 362 -4.06 -17.49 24.62
CA ASP A 362 -4.51 -17.28 26.00
C ASP A 362 -5.96 -16.84 26.09
N PHE A 363 -6.43 -16.14 25.04
CA PHE A 363 -7.81 -15.71 24.87
C PHE A 363 -8.69 -16.79 24.23
N ASN A 364 -8.16 -18.01 24.02
CA ASN A 364 -8.77 -19.12 23.30
C ASN A 364 -9.01 -18.82 21.81
N LEU A 365 -8.14 -18.02 21.21
CA LEU A 365 -8.16 -17.65 19.79
C LEU A 365 -6.86 -18.07 19.13
N ALA A 366 -6.89 -18.36 17.83
CA ALA A 366 -5.68 -18.60 17.06
C ALA A 366 -5.90 -18.15 15.62
N LEU A 367 -4.91 -17.51 15.03
CA LEU A 367 -4.90 -17.21 13.61
C LEU A 367 -4.31 -18.38 12.84
N ASP A 368 -5.07 -18.83 11.85
CA ASP A 368 -4.57 -19.75 10.82
C ASP A 368 -3.81 -18.94 9.78
N LEU A 369 -2.52 -18.75 10.04
CA LEU A 369 -1.61 -17.98 9.19
C LEU A 369 -1.47 -18.62 7.80
N GLY A 370 -1.56 -19.95 7.70
CA GLY A 370 -1.58 -20.66 6.43
C GLY A 370 -2.83 -20.36 5.59
N PHE A 371 -4.01 -20.30 6.22
CA PHE A 371 -5.24 -19.84 5.57
C PHE A 371 -5.13 -18.38 5.14
N LEU A 372 -4.58 -17.49 5.98
CA LEU A 372 -4.45 -16.07 5.66
C LEU A 372 -3.66 -15.85 4.36
N THR A 373 -2.59 -16.60 4.10
CA THR A 373 -1.82 -16.51 2.83
C THR A 373 -2.63 -16.83 1.58
N LYS A 374 -3.64 -17.68 1.70
CA LYS A 374 -4.50 -18.10 0.57
C LYS A 374 -5.72 -17.21 0.42
N ALA A 375 -6.21 -16.66 1.53
CA ALA A 375 -7.47 -15.92 1.58
C ALA A 375 -7.28 -14.42 1.34
N ARG A 376 -6.15 -13.84 1.74
CA ARG A 376 -5.89 -12.39 1.60
C ARG A 376 -5.36 -12.05 0.21
N LYS A 377 -5.77 -10.89 -0.28
CA LYS A 377 -5.24 -10.31 -1.52
C LYS A 377 -3.88 -9.69 -1.26
N TYR A 378 -2.99 -9.83 -2.25
CA TYR A 378 -1.68 -9.20 -2.21
C TYR A 378 -1.75 -7.81 -2.84
N THR A 379 -1.02 -6.88 -2.26
CA THR A 379 -0.91 -5.50 -2.74
C THR A 379 0.48 -5.31 -3.32
N PHE A 380 0.57 -4.87 -4.57
CA PHE A 380 1.85 -4.68 -5.23
C PHE A 380 2.42 -3.30 -4.97
N PHE A 381 3.67 -3.27 -4.51
CA PHE A 381 4.49 -2.06 -4.43
C PHE A 381 5.72 -2.19 -5.31
N LYS A 382 6.12 -1.09 -5.95
CA LYS A 382 7.40 -1.01 -6.64
C LYS A 382 8.55 -1.01 -5.62
N PRO A 383 9.71 -1.60 -5.92
CA PRO A 383 10.86 -1.68 -5.01
C PRO A 383 11.23 -0.34 -4.36
N LYS A 384 11.27 0.73 -5.14
CA LYS A 384 11.49 2.10 -4.63
C LYS A 384 10.58 2.43 -3.44
N PHE A 385 9.29 2.15 -3.56
CA PHE A 385 8.30 2.48 -2.53
C PHE A 385 8.39 1.56 -1.32
N ILE A 386 8.79 0.30 -1.52
CA ILE A 386 9.06 -0.63 -0.42
C ILE A 386 10.21 -0.11 0.44
N PHE A 387 11.27 0.43 -0.15
CA PHE A 387 12.39 0.95 0.65
C PHE A 387 11.97 2.10 1.56
N TYR A 388 11.26 3.12 1.06
CA TYR A 388 10.76 4.20 1.92
C TYR A 388 9.73 3.71 2.95
N ALA A 389 8.72 2.96 2.49
CA ALA A 389 7.62 2.56 3.35
C ALA A 389 8.07 1.63 4.46
N THR A 390 8.95 0.67 4.14
CA THR A 390 9.46 -0.28 5.11
C THR A 390 10.42 0.40 6.08
N TYR A 391 11.37 1.21 5.59
CA TYR A 391 12.23 2.00 6.48
C TYR A 391 11.42 2.80 7.52
N LEU A 392 10.37 3.48 7.07
CA LEU A 392 9.48 4.22 7.95
C LEU A 392 8.64 3.32 8.88
N SER A 393 8.18 2.15 8.42
CA SER A 393 7.43 1.22 9.27
C SER A 393 8.28 0.65 10.39
N GLU A 394 9.54 0.29 10.12
CA GLU A 394 10.46 -0.20 11.14
C GLU A 394 10.78 0.91 12.16
N LYS A 395 11.10 2.14 11.69
CA LYS A 395 11.42 3.25 12.59
C LYS A 395 10.23 3.73 13.41
N ILE A 396 9.02 3.75 12.86
CA ILE A 396 7.83 4.09 13.63
C ILE A 396 7.47 2.96 14.61
N GLY A 397 7.64 1.69 14.22
CA GLY A 397 7.49 0.53 15.09
C GLY A 397 8.40 0.61 16.32
N TYR A 398 9.68 0.91 16.11
CA TYR A 398 10.66 1.15 17.18
C TYR A 398 10.15 2.17 18.20
N TRP A 399 9.80 3.38 17.74
CA TRP A 399 9.39 4.47 18.63
C TRP A 399 8.10 4.16 19.39
N ARG A 400 7.15 3.49 18.75
CA ARG A 400 5.92 3.05 19.42
C ARG A 400 6.20 2.06 20.54
N TYR A 401 6.98 1.03 20.25
CA TYR A 401 7.28 -0.03 21.20
C TYR A 401 8.08 0.50 22.39
N ILE A 402 9.13 1.29 22.16
CA ILE A 402 9.95 1.83 23.25
C ILE A 402 9.16 2.84 24.11
N THR A 403 8.31 3.67 23.52
CA THR A 403 7.49 4.64 24.26
C THR A 403 6.45 3.93 25.13
N ILE A 404 5.75 2.93 24.59
CA ILE A 404 4.80 2.12 25.38
C ILE A 404 5.52 1.39 26.52
N TYR A 405 6.68 0.77 26.24
CA TYR A 405 7.47 0.07 27.25
C TYR A 405 7.89 1.00 28.40
N ARG A 406 8.48 2.16 28.07
CA ARG A 406 8.96 3.12 29.07
C ARG A 406 7.81 3.66 29.92
N HIS A 407 6.67 3.96 29.30
CA HIS A 407 5.46 4.39 30.00
C HIS A 407 4.96 3.32 30.98
N LEU A 408 4.82 2.07 30.54
CA LEU A 408 4.30 0.99 31.38
C LEU A 408 5.30 0.53 32.46
N LYS A 409 6.60 0.73 32.22
CA LYS A 409 7.64 0.52 33.23
C LYS A 409 7.55 1.56 34.35
N ALA A 410 7.24 2.82 33.99
CA ALA A 410 7.04 3.89 34.96
C ALA A 410 5.69 3.82 35.67
N ASN A 411 4.67 3.25 35.01
CA ASN A 411 3.30 3.12 35.53
C ASN A 411 2.81 1.66 35.44
N PRO A 412 3.30 0.75 36.31
CA PRO A 412 3.01 -0.68 36.23
C PRO A 412 1.53 -1.05 36.39
N GLU A 413 0.72 -0.18 36.99
CA GLU A 413 -0.73 -0.36 37.18
C GLU A 413 -1.51 -0.42 35.86
N PHE A 414 -0.98 0.19 34.80
CA PHE A 414 -1.58 0.16 33.45
C PHE A 414 -1.10 -1.02 32.61
N GLN A 415 -0.22 -1.88 33.14
CA GLN A 415 0.31 -3.02 32.41
C GLN A 415 -0.69 -4.19 32.40
N VAL A 416 -1.67 -4.11 31.50
CA VAL A 416 -2.80 -5.06 31.41
C VAL A 416 -2.43 -6.45 30.91
N TYR A 417 -1.26 -6.63 30.28
CA TYR A 417 -0.81 -7.92 29.75
C TYR A 417 0.73 -7.97 29.66
N PRO A 418 1.39 -9.12 29.92
CA PRO A 418 2.85 -9.18 30.00
C PRO A 418 3.61 -8.92 28.69
N ILE A 419 2.95 -8.94 27.53
CA ILE A 419 3.61 -8.74 26.22
C ILE A 419 4.45 -7.45 26.16
N PHE A 420 4.01 -6.39 26.83
CA PHE A 420 4.67 -5.09 26.83
C PHE A 420 6.06 -5.13 27.47
N LYS A 421 6.32 -6.07 28.38
CA LYS A 421 7.66 -6.27 28.99
C LYS A 421 8.71 -6.68 27.95
N TYR A 422 8.29 -7.21 26.80
CA TYR A 422 9.17 -7.71 25.74
C TYR A 422 9.45 -6.64 24.68
N PHE A 423 8.78 -5.49 24.74
CA PHE A 423 8.89 -4.43 23.73
C PHE A 423 10.27 -3.77 23.70
N GLU A 424 11.02 -3.73 24.81
CA GLU A 424 12.37 -3.15 24.86
C GLU A 424 13.35 -3.87 23.93
N ASN A 425 13.31 -5.20 23.91
CA ASN A 425 14.18 -6.01 23.07
C ASN A 425 13.59 -6.21 21.68
N TRP A 426 12.27 -6.32 21.57
CA TRP A 426 11.57 -6.36 20.27
C TRP A 426 11.92 -5.11 19.46
N CYS A 427 11.83 -3.91 20.05
CA CYS A 427 12.11 -2.69 19.31
C CYS A 427 13.57 -2.67 18.78
N GLN A 428 14.52 -3.33 19.44
CA GLN A 428 15.88 -3.43 18.89
C GLN A 428 15.95 -4.24 17.59
N ASP A 429 15.06 -5.24 17.39
CA ASP A 429 14.93 -5.92 16.09
C ASP A 429 14.47 -4.89 15.03
N GLU A 430 13.39 -4.14 15.31
CA GLU A 430 12.89 -3.06 14.43
C GLU A 430 13.98 -2.02 14.12
N ASN A 431 14.81 -1.67 15.11
CA ASN A 431 15.89 -0.71 14.88
C ASN A 431 16.93 -1.26 13.89
N ARG A 432 17.36 -2.53 14.08
CA ARG A 432 18.28 -3.24 13.18
C ARG A 432 17.70 -3.42 11.78
N HIS A 433 16.41 -3.73 11.68
CA HIS A 433 15.70 -3.79 10.40
C HIS A 433 15.74 -2.41 9.72
N GLY A 434 15.43 -1.34 10.45
CA GLY A 434 15.52 0.02 9.95
C GLY A 434 16.94 0.42 9.51
N ASP A 435 17.97 -0.03 10.21
CA ASP A 435 19.37 0.24 9.85
C ASP A 435 19.76 -0.48 8.56
N PHE A 436 19.28 -1.71 8.38
CA PHE A 436 19.41 -2.42 7.10
C PHE A 436 18.71 -1.68 5.97
N PHE A 437 17.46 -1.24 6.14
CA PHE A 437 16.75 -0.47 5.12
C PHE A 437 17.38 0.91 4.86
N SER A 438 18.02 1.52 5.84
CA SER A 438 18.86 2.71 5.64
C SER A 438 20.02 2.41 4.68
N ALA A 439 20.75 1.31 4.88
CA ALA A 439 21.81 0.88 3.97
C ALA A 439 21.27 0.59 2.55
N LEU A 440 20.08 -0.02 2.44
CA LEU A 440 19.42 -0.24 1.15
C LEU A 440 19.09 1.07 0.42
N LEU A 441 18.62 2.09 1.16
CA LEU A 441 18.36 3.43 0.60
C LEU A 441 19.66 4.11 0.15
N LYS A 442 20.71 4.07 0.97
CA LYS A 442 22.03 4.63 0.63
C LYS A 442 22.68 3.98 -0.59
N ALA A 443 22.50 2.66 -0.75
CA ALA A 443 22.95 1.92 -1.92
C ALA A 443 22.22 2.30 -3.22
N GLN A 444 21.15 3.12 -3.13
CA GLN A 444 20.37 3.63 -4.25
C GLN A 444 20.31 5.17 -4.20
N PRO A 445 21.40 5.88 -4.52
CA PRO A 445 21.48 7.34 -4.37
C PRO A 445 20.38 8.10 -5.11
N GLN A 446 19.82 7.55 -6.19
CA GLN A 446 18.65 8.10 -6.89
C GLN A 446 17.37 8.17 -6.04
N PHE A 447 17.36 7.56 -4.86
CA PHE A 447 16.28 7.66 -3.87
C PHE A 447 16.57 8.70 -2.79
N LEU A 448 17.76 9.30 -2.75
CA LEU A 448 18.13 10.27 -1.71
C LEU A 448 18.64 11.62 -2.27
N ASN A 449 19.14 11.67 -3.51
CA ASN A 449 19.95 12.81 -3.95
C ASN A 449 19.24 13.82 -4.88
N ASP A 450 18.01 13.55 -5.33
CA ASP A 450 17.30 14.44 -6.27
C ASP A 450 16.09 15.17 -5.65
N TRP A 451 15.61 16.21 -6.34
CA TRP A 451 14.42 16.94 -5.91
C TRP A 451 13.17 16.03 -5.84
N LYS A 452 13.14 14.95 -6.64
CA LYS A 452 12.08 13.94 -6.56
C LYS A 452 12.17 13.16 -5.26
N ALA A 453 13.37 12.81 -4.81
CA ALA A 453 13.61 12.13 -3.53
C ALA A 453 13.13 13.00 -2.36
N LYS A 454 13.33 14.32 -2.41
CA LYS A 454 12.72 15.25 -1.43
C LYS A 454 11.20 15.14 -1.41
N LEU A 455 10.56 15.13 -2.59
CA LEU A 455 9.10 14.99 -2.69
C LEU A 455 8.61 13.63 -2.20
N TRP A 456 9.29 12.54 -2.57
CA TRP A 456 8.94 11.18 -2.16
C TRP A 456 9.13 10.97 -0.66
N SER A 457 10.24 11.41 -0.10
CA SER A 457 10.52 11.29 1.34
C SER A 457 9.43 11.95 2.18
N ARG A 458 9.11 13.21 1.86
CA ARG A 458 8.02 13.96 2.51
C ARG A 458 6.66 13.29 2.32
N PHE A 459 6.42 12.73 1.12
CA PHE A 459 5.16 12.05 0.82
C PHE A 459 4.98 10.80 1.68
N PHE A 460 6.03 9.99 1.82
CA PHE A 460 5.99 8.80 2.66
C PHE A 460 5.90 9.14 4.14
N CYS A 461 6.66 10.13 4.63
CA CYS A 461 6.50 10.64 5.99
C CYS A 461 5.05 11.05 6.27
N LEU A 462 4.47 11.88 5.40
CA LEU A 462 3.09 12.36 5.58
C LEU A 462 2.10 11.20 5.59
N SER A 463 2.25 10.29 4.62
CA SER A 463 1.36 9.14 4.46
C SER A 463 1.38 8.26 5.72
N VAL A 464 2.56 7.96 6.27
CA VAL A 464 2.71 7.13 7.47
C VAL A 464 2.16 7.85 8.70
N TYR A 465 2.52 9.13 8.91
CA TYR A 465 2.09 9.89 10.09
C TYR A 465 0.57 10.11 10.12
N VAL A 466 -0.03 10.51 9.00
CA VAL A 466 -1.48 10.68 8.91
C VAL A 466 -2.20 9.34 9.09
N THR A 467 -1.69 8.27 8.47
CA THR A 467 -2.30 6.94 8.61
C THR A 467 -2.28 6.48 10.06
N MET A 468 -1.14 6.64 10.76
CA MET A 468 -1.04 6.31 12.18
C MET A 468 -2.02 7.16 13.01
N TYR A 469 -1.94 8.49 12.90
CA TYR A 469 -2.74 9.42 13.69
C TYR A 469 -4.25 9.19 13.53
N LEU A 470 -4.72 9.02 12.29
CA LEU A 470 -6.14 8.76 12.01
C LEU A 470 -6.60 7.38 12.49
N ASN A 471 -5.73 6.38 12.40
CA ASN A 471 -6.03 5.01 12.79
C ASN A 471 -6.09 4.85 14.32
N ASP A 472 -5.23 5.57 15.02
CA ASP A 472 -5.06 5.48 16.46
C ASP A 472 -6.09 6.35 17.18
N CYS A 473 -6.43 7.53 16.64
CA CYS A 473 -7.60 8.29 17.08
C CYS A 473 -8.95 7.58 16.88
N GLN A 474 -9.01 6.51 16.06
CA GLN A 474 -10.19 5.64 15.98
C GLN A 474 -10.17 4.53 17.05
N ARG A 475 -9.05 4.34 17.75
CA ARG A 475 -8.84 3.33 18.79
C ARG A 475 -8.33 3.93 20.09
N THR A 476 -8.75 5.14 20.42
CA THR A 476 -8.34 5.86 21.64
C THR A 476 -8.49 5.01 22.90
N ALA A 477 -9.56 4.19 22.96
CA ALA A 477 -9.82 3.30 24.08
C ALA A 477 -8.70 2.27 24.38
N PHE A 478 -7.88 1.89 23.38
CA PHE A 478 -6.69 1.05 23.63
C PHE A 478 -5.65 1.81 24.44
N TYR A 479 -5.29 3.02 23.99
CA TYR A 479 -4.27 3.84 24.62
C TYR A 479 -4.70 4.34 26.00
N GLU A 480 -5.95 4.79 26.14
CA GLU A 480 -6.52 5.16 27.43
C GLU A 480 -6.53 3.96 28.39
N GLY A 481 -6.80 2.75 27.89
CA GLY A 481 -6.75 1.52 28.66
C GLY A 481 -5.37 1.16 29.22
N ILE A 482 -4.30 1.71 28.65
CA ILE A 482 -2.92 1.59 29.13
C ILE A 482 -2.38 2.92 29.69
N GLY A 483 -3.26 3.86 30.03
CA GLY A 483 -2.91 5.11 30.70
C GLY A 483 -2.20 6.15 29.82
N LEU A 484 -2.39 6.08 28.50
CA LEU A 484 -1.82 7.03 27.54
C LEU A 484 -2.89 7.93 26.93
N ASP A 485 -2.57 9.22 26.77
CA ASP A 485 -3.30 10.07 25.83
C ASP A 485 -2.87 9.72 24.40
N THR A 486 -3.84 9.42 23.54
CA THR A 486 -3.58 8.94 22.17
C THR A 486 -2.87 9.99 21.31
N LYS A 487 -3.27 11.26 21.42
CA LYS A 487 -2.74 12.32 20.55
C LYS A 487 -1.34 12.73 20.97
N GLU A 488 -1.10 12.82 22.27
CA GLU A 488 0.24 13.10 22.81
C GLU A 488 1.20 11.94 22.51
N PHE A 489 0.75 10.70 22.66
CA PHE A 489 1.52 9.52 22.25
C PHE A 489 1.87 9.56 20.76
N ASP A 490 0.88 9.77 19.89
CA ASP A 490 1.11 9.79 18.45
C ASP A 490 2.03 10.94 18.02
N MET A 491 1.85 12.14 18.57
CA MET A 491 2.72 13.27 18.26
C MET A 491 4.15 13.03 18.69
N HIS A 492 4.36 12.46 19.89
CA HIS A 492 5.70 12.08 20.34
C HIS A 492 6.36 11.07 19.36
N VAL A 493 5.64 10.02 18.98
CA VAL A 493 6.12 9.02 18.02
C VAL A 493 6.43 9.65 16.66
N ILE A 494 5.57 10.54 16.15
CA ILE A 494 5.77 11.23 14.88
C ILE A 494 7.04 12.08 14.93
N ILE A 495 7.23 12.88 15.98
CA ILE A 495 8.38 13.77 16.13
C ILE A 495 9.68 12.96 16.16
N GLU A 496 9.76 11.92 16.99
CA GLU A 496 10.96 11.10 17.13
C GLU A 496 11.28 10.28 15.87
N THR A 497 10.23 9.76 15.20
CA THR A 497 10.38 9.12 13.88
C THR A 497 10.89 10.11 12.86
N ASN A 498 10.34 11.32 12.82
CA ASN A 498 10.75 12.36 11.87
C ASN A 498 12.20 12.78 12.07
N ARG A 499 12.63 13.00 13.31
CA ARG A 499 14.04 13.26 13.68
C ARG A 499 14.97 12.13 13.24
N THR A 500 14.54 10.88 13.41
CA THR A 500 15.32 9.72 12.95
C THR A 500 15.43 9.67 11.42
N THR A 501 14.33 9.92 10.72
CA THR A 501 14.28 9.88 9.25
C THR A 501 15.05 11.03 8.60
N ALA A 502 15.15 12.19 9.26
CA ALA A 502 15.94 13.33 8.81
C ALA A 502 17.45 13.02 8.70
N ARG A 503 17.93 11.96 9.37
CA ARG A 503 19.32 11.53 9.23
C ARG A 503 19.63 10.86 7.89
N ILE A 504 18.63 10.57 7.07
CA ILE A 504 18.79 9.86 5.79
C ILE A 504 18.06 10.59 4.68
N PHE A 505 16.81 10.97 4.92
CA PHE A 505 16.00 11.63 3.91
C PHE A 505 16.50 13.04 3.61
N PRO A 506 16.50 13.45 2.34
CA PRO A 506 16.97 14.78 1.93
C PRO A 506 16.04 15.93 2.36
N ALA A 507 14.80 15.60 2.74
CA ALA A 507 13.85 16.55 3.29
C ALA A 507 12.78 15.78 4.07
N VAL A 508 12.36 16.35 5.20
CA VAL A 508 11.27 15.83 6.02
C VAL A 508 10.21 16.90 6.26
N LEU A 509 9.10 16.51 6.87
CA LEU A 509 8.04 17.45 7.25
C LEU A 509 8.45 18.23 8.49
N ASP A 510 8.01 19.48 8.60
CA ASP A 510 8.11 20.28 9.82
C ASP A 510 6.99 19.86 10.80
N VAL A 511 7.17 18.70 11.44
CA VAL A 511 6.16 18.09 12.32
C VAL A 511 6.10 18.70 13.71
N GLU A 512 7.13 19.44 14.12
CA GLU A 512 7.20 20.13 15.41
C GLU A 512 6.44 21.46 15.38
N ASN A 513 6.17 21.99 14.18
CA ASN A 513 5.29 23.13 13.99
C ASN A 513 3.87 22.82 14.51
N PRO A 514 3.32 23.63 15.43
CA PRO A 514 1.97 23.43 15.96
C PRO A 514 0.89 23.37 14.88
N GLU A 515 1.12 24.02 13.73
CA GLU A 515 0.24 23.94 12.58
C GLU A 515 0.10 22.52 12.01
N PHE A 516 1.16 21.72 12.05
CA PHE A 516 1.11 20.33 11.58
C PHE A 516 0.12 19.51 12.41
N LYS A 517 0.23 19.58 13.75
CA LYS A 517 -0.72 18.93 14.66
C LYS A 517 -2.14 19.43 14.45
N ARG A 518 -2.32 20.76 14.30
CA ARG A 518 -3.64 21.35 14.03
C ARG A 518 -4.29 20.79 12.77
N LYS A 519 -3.51 20.56 11.71
CA LYS A 519 -3.99 19.93 10.47
C LYS A 519 -4.37 18.48 10.69
N LEU A 520 -3.55 17.70 11.40
CA LEU A 520 -3.88 16.32 11.75
C LEU A 520 -5.19 16.22 12.56
N ASP A 521 -5.38 17.11 13.54
CA ASP A 521 -6.60 17.19 14.34
C ASP A 521 -7.83 17.48 13.47
N ARG A 522 -7.73 18.41 12.50
CA ARG A 522 -8.80 18.63 11.52
C ARG A 522 -9.08 17.42 10.64
N MET A 523 -8.03 16.71 10.20
CA MET A 523 -8.21 15.48 9.42
C MET A 523 -8.98 14.43 10.22
N VAL A 524 -8.75 14.31 11.54
CA VAL A 524 -9.51 13.43 12.43
C VAL A 524 -10.99 13.81 12.43
N GLU A 525 -11.32 15.08 12.65
CA GLU A 525 -12.71 15.57 12.65
C GLU A 525 -13.42 15.29 11.31
N ILE A 526 -12.73 15.55 10.19
CA ILE A 526 -13.27 15.29 8.85
C ILE A 526 -13.49 13.79 8.64
N ASN A 527 -12.51 12.96 9.02
CA ASN A 527 -12.61 11.51 8.90
C ASN A 527 -13.76 10.93 9.75
N GLN A 528 -13.97 11.44 10.97
CA GLN A 528 -15.12 11.06 11.80
C GLN A 528 -16.45 11.38 11.12
N LYS A 529 -16.59 12.55 10.49
CA LYS A 529 -17.79 12.93 9.72
C LYS A 529 -18.00 11.99 8.52
N ILE A 530 -16.92 11.60 7.81
CA ILE A 530 -16.98 10.65 6.69
C ILE A 530 -17.47 9.27 7.16
N LEU A 531 -16.97 8.80 8.31
CA LEU A 531 -17.36 7.53 8.92
C LEU A 531 -18.83 7.56 9.37
N ALA A 532 -19.27 8.66 10.00
CA ALA A 532 -20.66 8.85 10.42
C ALA A 532 -21.65 8.76 9.25
N ILE A 533 -21.33 9.36 8.10
CA ILE A 533 -22.14 9.22 6.86
C ILE A 533 -22.19 7.76 6.39
N GLY A 534 -21.12 6.98 6.63
CA GLY A 534 -21.14 5.56 6.32
C GLY A 534 -22.18 4.75 7.10
N GLN A 535 -22.50 5.20 8.31
CA GLN A 535 -23.40 4.54 9.25
C GLN A 535 -24.86 4.96 9.08
N THR A 536 -25.17 6.00 8.30
CA THR A 536 -26.56 6.42 8.05
C THR A 536 -27.33 5.36 7.24
N GLU A 537 -28.66 5.41 7.24
CA GLU A 537 -29.50 4.54 6.40
C GLU A 537 -29.72 5.07 4.97
N ASP A 538 -29.00 6.14 4.60
CA ASP A 538 -29.11 6.75 3.27
C ASP A 538 -28.75 5.76 2.15
N ILE A 539 -29.37 5.94 0.97
CA ILE A 539 -28.98 5.20 -0.23
C ILE A 539 -27.52 5.48 -0.62
N PRO A 540 -26.79 4.51 -1.22
CA PRO A 540 -25.36 4.66 -1.51
C PRO A 540 -24.98 5.92 -2.31
N LEU A 541 -25.83 6.34 -3.25
CA LEU A 541 -25.61 7.57 -4.02
C LEU A 541 -25.60 8.82 -3.14
N VAL A 542 -26.58 8.94 -2.23
CA VAL A 542 -26.69 10.07 -1.30
C VAL A 542 -25.52 10.07 -0.32
N LYS A 543 -25.10 8.89 0.19
CA LYS A 543 -23.89 8.77 1.01
C LYS A 543 -22.65 9.27 0.29
N ASN A 544 -22.48 8.89 -0.97
CA ASN A 544 -21.33 9.34 -1.77
C ASN A 544 -21.36 10.85 -1.99
N LEU A 545 -22.51 11.43 -2.35
CA LEU A 545 -22.66 12.88 -2.51
C LEU A 545 -22.38 13.64 -1.21
N LYS A 546 -22.83 13.15 -0.06
CA LYS A 546 -22.52 13.73 1.26
C LYS A 546 -21.03 13.62 1.62
N ARG A 547 -20.34 12.56 1.18
CA ARG A 547 -18.91 12.35 1.44
C ARG A 547 -17.99 13.21 0.58
N VAL A 548 -18.39 13.52 -0.65
CA VAL A 548 -17.60 14.32 -1.60
C VAL A 548 -16.98 15.59 -0.98
N PRO A 549 -17.75 16.52 -0.37
CA PRO A 549 -17.18 17.74 0.19
C PRO A 549 -16.21 17.47 1.35
N LEU A 550 -16.46 16.43 2.14
CA LEU A 550 -15.57 16.04 3.24
C LEU A 550 -14.28 15.39 2.74
N ILE A 551 -14.34 14.57 1.69
CA ILE A 551 -13.16 14.00 1.04
C ILE A 551 -12.32 15.12 0.43
N ALA A 552 -12.96 16.10 -0.23
CA ALA A 552 -12.27 17.27 -0.77
C ALA A 552 -11.60 18.08 0.34
N ALA A 553 -12.26 18.28 1.49
CA ALA A 553 -11.67 18.94 2.66
C ALA A 553 -10.48 18.14 3.24
N LEU A 554 -10.60 16.82 3.35
CA LEU A 554 -9.52 15.95 3.85
C LEU A 554 -8.29 16.03 2.93
N VAL A 555 -8.51 15.99 1.62
CA VAL A 555 -7.47 16.13 0.61
C VAL A 555 -6.85 17.52 0.65
N SER A 556 -7.65 18.56 0.86
CA SER A 556 -7.15 19.92 1.02
C SER A 556 -6.23 20.04 2.24
N GLU A 557 -6.59 19.46 3.39
CA GLU A 557 -5.72 19.45 4.57
C GLU A 557 -4.45 18.61 4.32
N LEU A 558 -4.54 17.47 3.62
CA LEU A 558 -3.37 16.66 3.24
C LEU A 558 -2.40 17.44 2.35
N LEU A 559 -2.93 18.11 1.33
CA LEU A 559 -2.13 18.97 0.45
C LEU A 559 -1.55 20.16 1.22
N ALA A 560 -2.33 20.78 2.11
CA ALA A 560 -1.86 21.88 2.93
C ALA A 560 -0.73 21.45 3.87
N ALA A 561 -0.81 20.26 4.48
CA ALA A 561 0.26 19.69 5.30
C ALA A 561 1.49 19.33 4.45
N TYR A 562 1.29 18.77 3.25
CA TYR A 562 2.36 18.45 2.32
C TYR A 562 3.09 19.70 1.78
N LEU A 563 2.38 20.82 1.63
CA LEU A 563 2.94 22.07 1.10
C LEU A 563 3.55 22.96 2.19
N MET A 564 3.49 22.59 3.47
CA MET A 564 4.23 23.28 4.52
C MET A 564 5.73 23.31 4.21
N PRO A 565 6.46 24.39 4.56
CA PRO A 565 7.91 24.47 4.39
C PRO A 565 8.59 23.21 4.94
N PRO A 566 9.37 22.48 4.12
CA PRO A 566 10.08 21.31 4.61
C PRO A 566 11.26 21.68 5.50
N VAL A 567 11.67 20.73 6.33
CA VAL A 567 12.99 20.76 6.97
C VAL A 567 13.96 20.05 6.05
N GLU A 568 14.87 20.83 5.47
CA GLU A 568 15.99 20.31 4.69
C GLU A 568 16.89 19.46 5.58
N SER A 569 17.28 18.30 5.07
CA SER A 569 18.00 17.29 5.85
C SER A 569 18.80 16.39 4.90
N GLY A 570 19.51 15.39 5.42
CA GLY A 570 20.28 14.49 4.57
C GLY A 570 21.18 13.55 5.35
N SER A 571 21.64 12.51 4.68
CA SER A 571 22.64 11.60 5.25
C SER A 571 23.99 12.30 5.37
N VAL A 572 24.58 12.23 6.57
CA VAL A 572 25.93 12.74 6.88
C VAL A 572 27.01 12.13 5.99
N ASP A 573 26.74 10.96 5.39
CA ASP A 573 27.66 10.26 4.49
C ASP A 573 27.75 10.90 3.09
N PHE A 574 26.77 11.73 2.70
CA PHE A 574 26.84 12.51 1.46
C PHE A 574 27.35 13.90 1.85
N ALA A 575 28.64 14.12 1.61
CA ALA A 575 29.50 15.19 2.15
C ALA A 575 29.12 16.66 1.83
N GLU A 576 27.86 16.99 1.55
CA GLU A 576 27.40 18.36 1.31
C GLU A 576 26.49 18.93 2.40
N PHE A 577 26.20 18.17 3.46
CA PHE A 577 25.41 18.68 4.59
C PHE A 577 26.36 19.08 5.72
N GLU A 578 26.75 20.36 5.79
CA GLU A 578 27.20 20.94 7.07
C GLU A 578 25.94 21.10 7.94
N PRO A 579 25.76 20.31 9.02
CA PRO A 579 24.69 20.60 9.96
C PRO A 579 24.99 21.96 10.57
N GLN A 580 24.09 22.93 10.38
CA GLN A 580 24.07 24.07 11.29
C GLN A 580 23.70 23.53 12.65
N ILE A 581 24.73 23.29 13.46
CA ILE A 581 24.59 22.99 14.88
C ILE A 581 23.96 24.24 15.51
N VAL A 582 22.65 24.23 15.68
CA VAL A 582 21.97 25.20 16.52
C VAL A 582 22.19 24.73 17.95
N TYR A 583 23.06 25.45 18.67
CA TYR A 583 23.31 25.28 20.11
C TYR A 583 22.08 25.63 20.95
#